data_AF-A0A7J6W680-F1
#
_entry.id   AF-A0A7J6W680-F1
#
_cell.length_a   1.000
_cell.length_b   1.000
_cell.length_c   1.000
_cell.angle_alpha   90.00
_cell.angle_beta   90.00
_cell.angle_gamma   90.00
#
_symmetry.space_group_name_H-M   'P 1'
#
loop_
_entity.id
_entity.type
_entity.pdbx_description
1 polymer ?
#
loop_
_entity_poly.entity_id
_entity_poly.type
_entity_poly.pdbx_seq_one_letter_code
_entity_poly.pdbx_strand_id
1 'polypeptide(L)' 'MGAKEWEHMIVGYFVDKKLPYSLVKSIVEKRWKLEGQVEILLDGDLFYFNFNKPEDRDYVLDEGSFHMLGKLFII' A
#
# COMPACT_ATOMS: atom_id res chain seq x y z
N MET A 1 3.26 -6.79 -23.99
CA MET A 1 4.15 -6.75 -22.81
C MET A 1 3.62 -5.64 -21.93
N GLY A 2 3.14 -5.93 -20.73
CA GLY A 2 2.48 -4.93 -19.89
C GLY A 2 1.75 -5.53 -18.70
N ALA A 3 1.30 -6.79 -18.80
CA ALA A 3 0.65 -7.48 -17.69
C ALA A 3 1.62 -7.96 -16.58
N LYS A 4 2.92 -8.09 -16.89
CA LYS A 4 3.91 -8.65 -15.95
C LYS A 4 4.41 -7.66 -14.91
N GLU A 5 4.31 -6.36 -15.19
CA GLU A 5 4.79 -5.30 -14.29
C GLU A 5 3.83 -5.02 -13.12
N TRP A 6 2.57 -5.47 -13.22
CA TRP A 6 1.55 -5.26 -12.19
C TRP A 6 1.34 -6.47 -11.29
N GLU A 7 1.98 -7.60 -11.57
CA GLU A 7 1.78 -8.86 -10.81
C GLU A 7 2.22 -8.72 -9.34
N HIS A 8 3.16 -7.81 -9.05
CA HIS A 8 3.69 -7.56 -7.72
C HIS A 8 3.17 -6.24 -7.10
N MET A 9 2.24 -5.56 -7.76
CA MET A 9 1.73 -4.27 -7.30
C MET A 9 0.41 -4.43 -6.58
N ILE A 10 0.25 -3.73 -5.46
CA ILE A 10 -1.02 -3.62 -4.73
C ILE A 10 -1.49 -2.18 -4.78
N VAL A 11 -2.81 -1.97 -4.86
CA VAL A 11 -3.42 -0.64 -4.91
C VAL A 11 -4.23 -0.40 -3.65
N GLY A 12 -3.78 0.52 -2.80
CA GLY A 12 -4.54 0.97 -1.65
C GLY A 12 -5.25 2.31 -1.88
N TYR A 13 -6.40 2.49 -1.23
CA TYR A 13 -7.15 3.74 -1.30
C TYR A 13 -7.91 4.04 0.00
N PHE A 14 -8.21 5.32 0.22
CA PHE A 14 -9.06 5.76 1.33
C PHE A 14 -10.52 5.78 0.91
N VAL A 15 -11.41 5.26 1.75
CA VAL A 15 -12.86 5.42 1.57
C VAL A 15 -13.28 6.88 1.77
N ASP A 16 -12.57 7.58 2.66
CA ASP A 16 -12.74 9.00 2.96
C ASP A 16 -11.67 9.87 2.29
N LYS A 17 -11.66 11.16 2.63
CA LYS A 17 -10.60 12.10 2.21
C LYS A 17 -9.21 11.55 2.54
N LYS A 18 -8.35 11.40 1.53
CA LYS A 18 -7.00 10.85 1.69
C LYS A 18 -6.15 11.59 2.72
N LEU A 19 -5.20 10.86 3.30
CA LEU A 19 -4.12 11.43 4.11
C LEU A 19 -2.93 11.85 3.22
N PRO A 20 -2.08 12.79 3.68
CA PRO A 20 -0.87 13.18 2.95
C PRO A 20 0.07 11.99 2.74
N TYR A 21 0.71 11.91 1.58
CA TYR A 21 1.63 10.82 1.20
C TYR A 21 2.65 10.49 2.30
N SER A 22 3.34 11.49 2.85
CA SER A 22 4.36 11.26 3.88
C SER A 22 3.80 10.62 5.15
N LEU A 23 2.54 10.92 5.50
CA LEU A 23 1.87 10.34 6.65
C LEU A 23 1.47 8.89 6.37
N VAL A 24 0.89 8.63 5.19
CA VAL A 24 0.55 7.26 4.74
C VAL A 24 1.81 6.40 4.74
N LYS A 25 2.89 6.87 4.10
CA LYS A 25 4.20 6.21 4.05
C LYS A 25 4.69 5.85 5.46
N SER A 26 4.72 6.81 6.38
CA SER A 26 5.20 6.54 7.74
C SER A 26 4.34 5.53 8.51
N ILE A 27 3.02 5.53 8.28
CA ILE A 27 2.11 4.56 8.91
C ILE A 27 2.33 3.16 8.34
N VAL A 28 2.34 3.02 7.01
CA VAL A 28 2.51 1.70 6.37
C VAL A 28 3.88 1.09 6.67
N GLU A 29 4.95 1.89 6.67
CA GLU A 29 6.30 1.42 7.02
C GLU A 29 6.36 0.91 8.47
N LYS A 30 5.68 1.58 9.40
CA LYS A 30 5.61 1.14 10.81
C LYS A 30 4.69 -0.06 11.02
N ARG A 31 3.61 -0.14 10.24
CA ARG A 31 2.57 -1.16 10.39
C ARG A 31 3.02 -2.48 9.82
N TRP A 32 3.44 -2.49 8.55
CA TRP A 32 3.73 -3.72 7.84
C TRP A 32 5.11 -4.30 8.16
N LYS A 33 6.07 -3.46 8.60
CA LYS A 33 7.43 -3.89 9.00
C LYS A 33 8.04 -4.88 8.00
N LEU A 34 7.89 -4.58 6.72
CA LEU A 34 8.26 -5.44 5.61
C LEU A 34 9.73 -5.85 5.69
N GLU A 35 10.03 -7.08 5.30
CA GLU A 35 11.40 -7.56 5.22
C GLU A 35 12.11 -7.10 3.95
N GLY A 36 11.34 -6.74 2.92
CA GLY A 36 11.78 -6.21 1.65
C GLY A 36 11.60 -4.70 1.53
N GLN A 37 11.83 -4.20 0.31
CA GLN A 37 11.60 -2.80 -0.02
C GLN A 37 10.25 -2.67 -0.71
N VAL A 38 9.52 -1.61 -0.34
CA VAL A 38 8.29 -1.20 -1.00
C VAL A 38 8.46 0.18 -1.59
N GLU A 39 8.20 0.32 -2.89
CA GLU A 39 8.09 1.61 -3.54
C GLU A 39 6.63 2.04 -3.52
N ILE A 40 6.37 3.28 -3.08
CA ILE A 40 5.02 3.84 -2.98
C ILE A 40 4.87 4.98 -3.98
N LEU A 41 3.96 4.81 -4.92
CA LEU A 41 3.58 5.81 -5.91
C LEU A 41 2.16 6.32 -5.60
N LEU A 42 1.93 7.62 -5.80
CA LEU A 42 0.62 8.24 -5.64
C LEU A 42 0.15 8.75 -7.00
N ASP A 43 -0.97 8.21 -7.49
CA ASP A 43 -1.65 8.70 -8.68
C ASP A 43 -3.11 9.01 -8.33
N GLY A 44 -3.47 10.29 -8.38
CA GLY A 44 -4.76 10.78 -7.90
C GLY A 44 -4.98 10.45 -6.42
N ASP A 45 -5.96 9.61 -6.13
CA ASP A 45 -6.33 9.15 -4.79
C ASP A 45 -5.91 7.69 -4.50
N LEU A 46 -5.21 7.06 -5.45
CA LEU A 46 -4.75 5.70 -5.37
C LEU A 46 -3.26 5.64 -4.99
N PHE A 47 -2.95 4.78 -4.03
CA PHE A 47 -1.59 4.48 -3.58
C PHE A 47 -1.18 3.15 -4.16
N TYR A 48 -0.11 3.15 -4.95
CA TYR A 48 0.41 1.94 -5.55
C TYR A 48 1.65 1.51 -4.79
N PHE A 49 1.65 0.27 -4.33
CA PHE A 49 2.71 -0.35 -3.56
C PHE A 49 3.37 -1.40 -4.43
N ASN A 50 4.60 -1.15 -4.84
CA ASN A 50 5.42 -2.10 -5.60
C ASN A 50 6.36 -2.83 -4.65
N PHE A 51 6.17 -4.13 -4.52
CA PHE A 51 6.93 -4.97 -3.60
C PHE A 51 8.03 -5.70 -4.36
N ASN A 52 9.23 -5.71 -3.79
CA ASN A 52 10.32 -6.53 -4.32
C ASN A 52 10.29 -7.99 -3.83
N LYS A 53 9.46 -8.29 -2.83
CA LYS A 53 9.25 -9.64 -2.26
C LYS A 53 7.77 -10.02 -2.34
N PRO A 54 7.42 -11.17 -2.93
CA PRO A 54 6.03 -11.61 -2.99
C PRO A 54 5.47 -11.93 -1.59
N GLU A 55 6.27 -12.40 -0.64
CA GLU A 55 5.81 -12.69 0.73
C GLU A 55 5.31 -11.43 1.46
N ASP A 56 6.01 -10.31 1.29
CA ASP A 56 5.60 -9.00 1.82
C ASP A 56 4.30 -8.51 1.17
N ARG A 57 4.14 -8.76 -0.13
CA ARG A 57 2.91 -8.45 -0.88
C ARG A 57 1.74 -9.27 -0.34
N ASP A 58 1.87 -10.59 -0.26
CA ASP A 58 0.81 -11.48 0.23
C ASP A 58 0.43 -11.17 1.68
N TYR A 59 1.40 -10.82 2.52
CA TYR A 59 1.15 -10.34 3.89
C TYR A 59 0.28 -9.06 3.92
N VAL A 60 0.58 -8.08 3.06
CA VAL A 60 -0.20 -6.84 2.98
C VAL A 60 -1.60 -7.09 2.41
N LEU A 61 -1.72 -7.98 1.41
CA LEU A 61 -3.02 -8.39 0.85
C LEU A 61 -3.90 -9.10 1.88
N ASP A 62 -3.34 -9.97 2.72
CA ASP A 62 -4.07 -10.67 3.78
C ASP A 62 -4.66 -9.70 4.83
N GLU A 63 -3.97 -8.58 5.10
CA GLU A 63 -4.50 -7.55 6.00
C GLU A 63 -5.81 -6.93 5.46
N GLY A 64 -5.90 -6.74 4.13
CA GLY A 64 -7.09 -6.32 3.39
C GLY A 64 -7.57 -4.88 3.65
N SER A 65 -7.75 -4.47 4.90
CA SER A 65 -8.09 -3.09 5.24
C SER A 65 -7.75 -2.74 6.68
N PHE A 66 -7.50 -1.46 6.94
CA PHE A 66 -7.22 -0.97 8.29
C PHE A 66 -7.51 0.51 8.45
N HIS A 67 -7.59 0.97 9.70
CA HIS A 67 -7.84 2.38 10.01
C HIS A 67 -6.53 3.16 10.17
N MET A 68 -6.42 4.29 9.45
CA MET A 68 -5.37 5.29 9.61
C MET A 68 -5.98 6.60 10.11
N LEU A 69 -5.70 6.98 11.38
CA LEU A 69 -6.24 8.19 12.01
C LEU A 69 -7.77 8.33 11.87
N GLY A 70 -8.49 7.23 12.10
CA GLY A 70 -9.95 7.20 12.01
C GLY A 70 -10.53 7.13 10.59
N LYS A 71 -9.70 6.96 9.57
CA LYS A 71 -10.12 6.77 8.17
C LYS A 71 -9.85 5.35 7.71
N LEU A 72 -10.80 4.74 7.02
CA LEU A 72 -10.63 3.39 6.47
C LEU A 72 -9.76 3.44 5.22
N PHE A 73 -8.67 2.67 5.25
CA PHE A 73 -7.78 2.42 4.13
C PHE A 73 -7.95 0.96 3.69
N ILE A 74 -8.23 0.76 2.40
CA ILE A 74 -8.45 -0.55 1.79
C ILE A 74 -7.25 -0.86 0.90
N ILE A 75 -6.88 -2.14 0.85
CA ILE A 75 -5.77 -2.75 0.10
C ILE A 75 -6.32 -3.62 -1.02
#